data_AF-A0A1W9JCR8-F1
#
_entry.id   AF-A0A1W9JCR8-F1
#
_cell.length_a   1.000
_cell.length_b   1.000
_cell.length_c   1.000
_cell.angle_alpha   90.00
_cell.angle_beta   90.00
_cell.angle_gamma   90.00
#
_symmetry.space_group_name_H-M   'P 1'
#
loop_
_entity.id
_entity.type
_entity.pdbx_description
1 polymer ?
#
loop_
_entity_poly.entity_id
_entity_poly.type
_entity_poly.pdbx_seq_one_letter_code
_entity_poly.pdbx_strand_id
1 'polypeptide(L)'
;MKTINLSSSGTTPAENSAVRYLNQYRCPYCQTEWEDVWDCGCNDRCPDCNKEIEPYESGLIAGDSAETELPYDGPSLANAMPEVLGKPALEIQS
;
A
#
# COMPACT_ATOMS: atom_id res chain seq x y z
N MET A 1 34.29 41.88 13.82
CA MET A 1 33.13 41.16 14.40
C MET A 1 32.15 40.85 13.27
N LYS A 2 32.14 39.61 12.77
CA LYS A 2 31.20 39.16 11.74
C LYS A 2 30.17 38.28 12.43
N THR A 3 28.96 38.79 12.56
CA THR A 3 27.83 38.07 13.14
C THR A 3 27.39 37.01 12.13
N ILE A 4 27.51 35.74 12.51
CA ILE A 4 27.00 34.60 11.75
C ILE A 4 25.48 34.57 11.90
N ASN A 5 24.75 34.66 10.77
CA ASN A 5 23.34 34.33 10.71
C ASN A 5 23.21 32.81 10.84
N LEU A 6 22.72 32.33 11.98
CA LEU A 6 22.25 30.96 12.12
C LEU A 6 20.92 30.86 11.35
N SER A 7 21.00 30.51 10.06
CA SER A 7 19.87 29.96 9.34
C SER A 7 19.60 28.58 9.90
N SER A 8 18.80 28.51 10.95
CA SER A 8 18.32 27.26 11.53
C SER A 8 17.31 26.63 10.59
N SER A 9 17.80 25.85 9.62
CA SER A 9 17.00 24.83 8.94
C SER A 9 16.70 23.72 9.95
N GLY A 10 15.74 23.99 10.84
CA GLY A 10 15.19 23.01 11.77
C GLY A 10 14.31 22.02 11.02
N THR A 11 14.90 21.07 10.30
CA THR A 11 14.20 19.83 9.93
C THR A 11 14.23 18.94 11.16
N THR A 12 13.23 19.10 12.02
CA THR A 12 12.88 18.04 12.97
C THR A 12 12.29 16.88 12.18
N PRO A 13 12.86 15.66 12.19
CA PRO A 13 12.20 14.47 11.69
C PRO A 13 11.11 14.07 12.69
N ALA A 14 10.09 14.91 12.85
CA ALA A 14 8.84 14.48 13.46
C ALA A 14 8.11 13.67 12.39
N GLU A 15 8.49 12.40 12.28
CA GLU A 15 7.74 11.24 11.79
C GLU A 15 6.42 11.60 11.07
N ASN A 16 6.55 12.27 9.93
CA ASN A 16 5.41 12.58 9.09
C ASN A 16 5.22 11.38 8.18
N SER A 17 4.69 10.28 8.75
CA SER A 17 4.01 9.25 7.98
C SER A 17 2.76 9.87 7.36
N ALA A 18 2.97 10.81 6.44
CA ALA A 18 1.92 11.42 5.65
C ALA A 18 1.34 10.28 4.82
N VAL A 19 0.14 9.86 5.22
CA VAL A 19 -0.64 8.88 4.47
C VAL A 19 -0.77 9.42 3.05
N ARG A 20 -0.30 8.65 2.08
CA ARG A 20 -0.45 8.98 0.66
C ARG A 20 -1.45 8.01 0.04
N TYR A 21 -2.22 8.52 -0.90
CA TYR A 21 -3.22 7.80 -1.65
C TYR A 21 -2.83 7.79 -3.11
N LEU A 22 -2.83 6.61 -3.73
CA LEU A 22 -2.80 6.47 -5.18
C LEU A 22 -4.24 6.56 -5.69
N ASN A 23 -4.58 7.71 -6.26
CA ASN A 23 -5.88 7.99 -6.83
C ASN A 23 -5.90 7.52 -8.28
N GLN A 24 -6.91 6.73 -8.64
CA GLN A 24 -7.12 6.25 -10.00
C GLN A 24 -8.30 6.98 -10.64
N TYR A 25 -8.09 7.49 -11.85
CA TYR A 25 -9.04 8.30 -12.59
C TYR A 25 -9.36 7.68 -13.95
N ARG A 26 -10.61 7.81 -14.38
CA ARG A 26 -11.07 7.45 -15.73
C ARG A 26 -11.99 8.54 -16.24
N CYS A 27 -11.61 9.20 -17.32
CA CYS A 27 -12.47 10.21 -17.94
C CYS A 27 -13.66 9.55 -18.66
N PRO A 28 -14.93 9.86 -18.31
CA PRO A 28 -16.09 9.29 -19.01
C PRO A 28 -16.28 9.85 -20.43
N TYR A 29 -15.61 10.96 -20.77
CA TYR A 29 -15.76 11.64 -22.06
C TYR A 29 -14.79 11.12 -23.12
N CYS A 30 -13.50 11.07 -22.79
CA CYS A 30 -12.45 10.64 -23.72
C CYS A 30 -11.86 9.26 -23.40
N GLN A 31 -12.32 8.61 -22.32
CA GLN A 31 -11.85 7.30 -21.87
C GLN A 31 -10.37 7.23 -21.48
N THR A 32 -9.70 8.37 -21.35
CA THR A 32 -8.33 8.45 -20.81
C THR A 32 -8.33 7.98 -19.36
N GLU A 33 -7.40 7.09 -19.04
CA GLU A 33 -7.15 6.59 -17.69
C GLU A 33 -5.80 7.12 -17.21
N TRP A 34 -5.73 7.52 -15.94
CA TRP A 34 -4.48 7.94 -15.31
C TRP A 34 -4.56 7.75 -13.81
N GLU A 35 -3.40 7.84 -13.16
CA GLU A 35 -3.25 7.72 -11.72
C GLU A 35 -2.36 8.85 -11.20
N ASP A 36 -2.60 9.31 -9.99
CA ASP A 36 -1.79 10.34 -9.34
C ASP A 36 -1.76 10.16 -7.82
N VAL A 37 -0.73 10.68 -7.16
CA VAL A 37 -0.47 10.46 -5.75
C VAL A 37 -0.68 11.74 -4.95
N TRP A 38 -1.64 11.68 -4.04
CA TRP A 38 -2.05 12.81 -3.21
C TRP A 38 -2.15 12.42 -1.73
N ASP A 39 -2.14 13.40 -0.83
CA ASP A 39 -2.45 13.18 0.59
C ASP A 39 -3.96 12.92 0.85
N CYS A 40 -4.80 13.06 -0.19
CA CYS A 40 -6.26 12.93 -0.15
C CYS A 40 -6.81 12.33 -1.46
N GLY A 41 -8.04 11.80 -1.42
CA GLY A 41 -8.82 11.46 -2.63
C GLY A 41 -9.38 12.69 -3.32
N CYS A 42 -8.50 13.50 -3.92
CA CYS A 42 -8.82 14.80 -4.49
C CYS A 42 -9.11 14.71 -6.01
N ASN A 43 -9.98 15.58 -6.53
CA ASN A 43 -10.32 15.63 -7.96
C ASN A 43 -9.13 16.09 -8.80
N ASP A 44 -8.99 15.56 -10.02
CA ASP A 44 -7.92 15.93 -10.94
C ASP A 44 -8.44 16.29 -12.34
N ARG A 45 -7.61 16.93 -13.16
CA ARG A 45 -7.95 17.33 -14.53
C ARG A 45 -7.45 16.30 -15.53
N CYS A 46 -8.37 15.80 -16.35
CA CYS A 46 -8.02 14.87 -17.42
C CYS A 46 -6.95 15.48 -18.37
N PRO A 47 -5.83 14.78 -18.63
CA PRO A 47 -4.74 15.34 -19.44
C PRO A 47 -5.09 15.54 -20.92
N ASP A 48 -6.15 14.88 -21.40
CA ASP A 48 -6.58 14.95 -22.81
C ASP A 48 -7.64 16.05 -23.03
N CYS A 49 -8.72 16.04 -22.24
CA CYS A 49 -9.85 16.95 -22.42
C CYS A 49 -9.99 18.04 -21.33
N ASN A 50 -9.09 18.07 -20.34
CA ASN A 50 -9.01 19.04 -19.25
C ASN A 50 -10.28 19.19 -18.38
N LYS A 51 -11.15 18.17 -18.42
CA LYS A 51 -12.33 18.08 -17.54
C LYS A 51 -11.91 17.66 -16.13
N GLU A 52 -12.61 18.18 -15.13
CA GLU A 52 -12.46 17.75 -13.74
C GLU A 52 -13.10 16.37 -13.58
N ILE A 53 -12.32 15.42 -13.07
CA ILE A 53 -12.69 14.02 -12.89
C ILE A 53 -12.37 13.62 -11.45
N GLU A 54 -13.36 13.02 -10.79
CA GLU A 54 -13.19 12.44 -9.45
C GLU A 54 -12.50 11.08 -9.57
N PRO A 55 -11.66 10.69 -8.60
CA PRO A 55 -11.07 9.37 -8.59
C PRO A 55 -12.15 8.32 -8.34
N TYR A 56 -12.12 7.22 -9.09
CA TYR A 56 -13.06 6.11 -8.87
C TYR A 56 -12.55 5.14 -7.79
N GLU A 57 -11.25 5.14 -7.52
CA GLU A 57 -10.60 4.36 -6.47
C GLU A 57 -9.42 5.15 -5.89
N SER A 58 -9.23 5.12 -4.57
CA SER A 58 -8.10 5.72 -3.86
C SER A 58 -7.46 4.70 -2.93
N GLY A 59 -6.33 4.14 -3.35
CA GLY A 59 -5.59 3.13 -2.59
C GLY A 59 -4.59 3.76 -1.64
N LEU A 60 -4.51 3.29 -0.39
CA LEU A 60 -3.46 3.70 0.54
C LEU A 60 -2.10 3.18 0.06
N ILE A 61 -1.14 4.08 -0.15
CA ILE A 61 0.25 3.70 -0.39
C ILE A 61 1.06 3.97 0.87
N ALA A 62 1.74 2.93 1.38
CA ALA A 62 2.67 3.09 2.49
C ALA A 62 3.79 4.03 2.00
N GLY A 63 3.88 5.21 2.62
CA GLY A 63 5.04 6.06 2.45
C GLY A 63 6.26 5.27 2.91
N ASP A 64 7.30 5.22 2.09
CA ASP A 64 8.57 4.57 2.39
C ASP A 64 9.21 5.20 3.64
N SER A 65 8.79 4.71 4.79
CA SER A 65 9.44 4.88 6.09
C SER A 65 9.69 3.48 6.58
N ALA A 66 10.78 2.90 6.10
CA ALA A 66 11.52 1.75 6.61
C ALA A 66 10.76 0.70 7.44
N GLU A 67 10.71 -0.50 6.88
CA GLU A 67 10.72 -1.81 7.55
C GLU A 67 10.38 -1.81 9.05
N THR A 68 9.15 -2.22 9.37
CA THR A 68 8.95 -3.00 10.60
C THR A 68 8.81 -4.45 10.16
N GLU A 69 9.98 -5.08 9.99
CA GLU A 69 10.28 -6.46 10.40
C GLU A 69 9.02 -7.26 10.76
N LEU A 70 8.66 -8.25 9.96
CA LEU A 70 7.86 -9.37 10.46
C LEU A 70 8.80 -10.34 11.17
N PRO A 71 8.90 -10.37 12.51
CA PRO A 71 9.23 -11.61 13.17
C PRO A 71 7.94 -12.44 13.16
N TYR A 72 7.67 -13.10 12.04
CA TYR A 72 6.98 -14.38 12.12
C TYR A 72 7.97 -15.33 12.80
N ASP A 73 7.99 -15.33 14.13
CA ASP A 73 8.51 -16.46 14.91
C ASP A 73 7.51 -17.61 14.74
N GLY A 74 7.51 -18.19 13.55
CA GLY A 74 6.99 -19.52 13.35
C GLY A 74 8.00 -20.48 13.96
N PRO A 75 7.67 -21.26 14.99
CA PRO A 75 8.62 -22.21 15.54
C PRO A 75 9.04 -23.22 14.46
N SER A 76 10.35 -23.26 14.26
CA SER A 76 11.09 -24.08 13.31
C SER A 76 10.61 -25.54 13.29
N LEU A 77 10.39 -26.01 12.08
CA LEU A 77 10.14 -27.39 11.68
C LEU A 77 11.16 -28.37 12.30
N ALA A 78 10.69 -29.35 13.07
CA ALA A 78 11.36 -30.64 13.31
C ALA A 78 10.37 -31.56 14.07
N ASN A 79 9.64 -32.45 13.41
CA ASN A 79 9.82 -33.94 13.36
C ASN A 79 8.38 -34.51 13.26
N ALA A 80 7.95 -35.54 12.53
CA ALA A 80 8.62 -36.70 11.95
C ALA A 80 7.72 -37.33 10.85
N MET A 81 8.37 -37.76 9.76
CA MET A 81 8.19 -38.96 8.90
C MET A 81 6.80 -39.45 8.40
N PRO A 82 6.76 -40.14 7.23
CA PRO A 82 5.58 -40.32 6.38
C PRO A 82 4.86 -41.67 6.52
N GLU A 83 3.62 -41.67 6.04
CA GLU A 83 2.84 -42.77 5.45
C GLU A 83 2.71 -44.11 6.22
N VAL A 84 1.50 -44.38 6.73
CA VAL A 84 0.94 -45.73 6.61
C VAL A 84 -0.52 -45.73 6.17
N LEU A 85 -0.69 -46.21 4.95
CA LEU A 85 -1.87 -46.78 4.32
C LEU A 85 -2.90 -47.38 5.30
N GLY A 86 -4.13 -46.85 5.29
CA GLY A 86 -5.26 -47.35 6.07
C GLY A 86 -6.62 -47.12 5.40
N LYS A 87 -6.83 -47.76 4.24
CA LYS A 87 -8.08 -48.28 3.63
C LYS A 87 -9.42 -47.52 3.86
N PRO A 88 -10.21 -47.22 2.80
CA PRO A 88 -11.58 -46.73 2.98
C PRO A 88 -12.52 -47.86 3.39
N ALA A 89 -13.10 -47.79 4.59
CA ALA A 89 -14.26 -48.60 4.95
C ALA A 89 -15.52 -47.90 4.43
N LEU A 90 -15.84 -48.17 3.16
CA LEU A 90 -17.20 -48.10 2.68
C LEU A 90 -17.93 -49.29 3.30
N GLU A 91 -18.70 -49.08 4.36
CA GLU A 91 -19.69 -50.05 4.82
C GLU A 91 -21.08 -49.40 4.80
N ILE A 92 -21.87 -49.94 3.87
CA ILE A 92 -23.29 -49.80 3.67
C ILE A 92 -24.02 -50.21 4.95
N GLN A 93 -24.98 -49.42 5.41
CA GLN A 93 -26.15 -49.97 6.10
C GLN A 93 -27.42 -49.38 5.51
N SER A 94 -28.28 -50.33 5.13
CA SER A 94 -29.50 -50.27 4.32
C SER A 94 -30.64 -49.45 4.90
#